data_AF-A0A2W0EMT0-F1
#
_entry.id   AF-A0A2W0EMT0-F1
#
_cell.length_a   1.000
_cell.length_b   1.000
_cell.length_c   1.000
_cell.angle_alpha   90.00
_cell.angle_beta   90.00
_cell.angle_gamma   90.00
#
_symmetry.space_group_name_H-M   'P 1'
#
loop_
_entity.id
_entity.type
_entity.pdbx_description
1 polymer ?
#
loop_
_entity_poly.entity_id
_entity_poly.type
_entity_poly.pdbx_seq_one_letter_code
_entity_poly.pdbx_strand_id
1 'polypeptide(L)'
;MAGALLVIGLPVASAWAADPVVVEPAVPSVPDVPTLQSLRGLLPPDPSGTEGGRKVDLMTDYVLNRPAAVLLGKALFWDMEIGSDGSTACASCHFHAGADHRTTNQINPGQANTNANVSSIFNKPFTASDIPGDVPTYTTKSGGKGGPNYQLKKSDFPTHVLANPLDRNSAILFSTDDVIGSQGVFDANFVKPHQARFDKCVQQPDGIFQVGGINVRRSTGRNAPTVINAAFNVRNFWDGRANNVFNGFSPFGNRDPDAGIFVTSDRSGVATKVRLALKDASAASQAVGPPGSPVEMSCGGRTFADIGRRMLDTL
;
A
#
# COMPACT_ATOMS: atom_id res chain seq x y z
N MET A 1 -95.67 -46.46 -10.38
CA MET A 1 -96.01 -46.80 -8.99
C MET A 1 -95.14 -45.96 -8.09
N ALA A 2 -95.76 -45.11 -7.28
CA ALA A 2 -95.08 -44.20 -6.38
C ALA A 2 -94.53 -44.97 -5.16
N GLY A 3 -93.24 -44.79 -4.86
CA GLY A 3 -92.60 -45.30 -3.65
C GLY A 3 -92.08 -44.12 -2.85
N ALA A 4 -92.73 -43.82 -1.73
CA ALA A 4 -92.36 -42.76 -0.81
C ALA A 4 -91.02 -43.09 -0.13
N LEU A 5 -90.09 -42.13 -0.14
CA LEU A 5 -88.83 -42.21 0.60
C LEU A 5 -89.06 -41.76 2.06
N LEU A 6 -88.74 -42.64 2.99
CA LEU A 6 -88.67 -42.39 4.43
C LEU A 6 -87.32 -41.74 4.75
N VAL A 7 -87.31 -40.49 5.22
CA VAL A 7 -86.09 -39.80 5.65
C VAL A 7 -85.91 -40.02 7.16
N ILE A 8 -84.90 -40.80 7.53
CA ILE A 8 -84.46 -40.97 8.92
C ILE A 8 -83.37 -39.92 9.18
N GLY A 9 -83.61 -39.04 10.16
CA GLY A 9 -82.64 -38.03 10.58
C GLY A 9 -81.46 -38.65 11.34
N LEU A 10 -80.24 -38.35 10.92
CA LEU A 10 -79.00 -38.62 11.67
C LEU A 10 -78.62 -37.38 12.47
N PRO A 11 -78.12 -37.51 13.71
CA PRO A 11 -77.77 -36.38 14.56
C PRO A 11 -76.50 -35.70 14.04
N VAL A 12 -76.50 -34.37 14.05
CA VAL A 12 -75.36 -33.53 13.69
C VAL A 12 -74.30 -33.65 14.78
N ALA A 13 -73.28 -34.47 14.56
CA ALA A 13 -72.05 -34.44 15.35
C ALA A 13 -71.17 -33.30 14.82
N SER A 14 -70.88 -32.35 15.70
CA SER A 14 -70.06 -31.17 15.44
C SER A 14 -68.64 -31.58 15.01
N ALA A 15 -68.36 -31.54 13.71
CA ALA A 15 -67.02 -31.65 13.18
C ALA A 15 -66.31 -30.30 13.34
N TRP A 16 -65.36 -30.22 14.27
CA TRP A 16 -64.42 -29.12 14.33
C TRP A 16 -63.40 -29.32 13.22
N ALA A 17 -63.24 -28.32 12.34
CA ALA A 17 -62.19 -28.31 11.33
C ALA A 17 -60.82 -28.27 12.04
N ALA A 18 -59.90 -29.14 11.65
CA ALA A 18 -58.52 -29.08 12.12
C ALA A 18 -57.86 -27.79 11.61
N ASP A 19 -57.17 -27.08 12.49
CA ASP A 19 -56.40 -25.89 12.11
C ASP A 19 -55.33 -26.25 11.07
N PRO A 20 -55.12 -25.43 10.02
CA PRO A 20 -54.13 -25.71 9.00
C PRO A 20 -52.72 -25.66 9.61
N VAL A 21 -51.93 -26.71 9.35
CA VAL A 21 -50.51 -26.76 9.72
C VAL A 21 -49.79 -25.61 9.02
N VAL A 22 -49.36 -24.61 9.79
CA VAL A 22 -48.47 -23.56 9.32
C VAL A 22 -47.11 -24.20 9.05
N VAL A 23 -46.80 -24.46 7.78
CA VAL A 23 -45.45 -24.83 7.36
C VAL A 23 -44.61 -23.56 7.46
N GLU A 24 -43.76 -23.46 8.48
CA GLU A 24 -42.78 -22.37 8.56
C GLU A 24 -41.93 -22.36 7.28
N PRO A 25 -41.78 -21.20 6.61
CA PRO A 25 -40.90 -21.12 5.45
C PRO A 25 -39.48 -21.47 5.88
N ALA A 26 -38.84 -22.37 5.12
CA ALA A 26 -37.45 -22.75 5.35
C ALA A 26 -36.58 -21.50 5.45
N VAL A 27 -35.94 -21.30 6.61
CA VAL A 27 -34.96 -20.24 6.82
C VAL A 27 -33.87 -20.44 5.76
N PRO A 28 -33.59 -19.44 4.89
CA PRO A 28 -32.49 -19.57 3.93
C PRO A 28 -31.21 -19.85 4.71
N SER A 29 -30.53 -20.94 4.36
CA SER A 29 -29.27 -21.33 4.97
C SER A 29 -28.33 -20.12 4.97
N VAL A 30 -27.90 -19.69 6.16
CA VAL A 30 -26.87 -18.67 6.32
C VAL A 30 -25.69 -19.08 5.43
N PRO A 31 -25.23 -18.25 4.47
CA PRO A 31 -24.05 -18.58 3.68
C PRO A 31 -22.92 -18.94 4.64
N ASP A 32 -22.30 -20.11 4.44
CA ASP A 32 -21.21 -20.57 5.29
C ASP A 32 -20.21 -19.43 5.50
N VAL A 33 -20.00 -19.04 6.76
CA VAL A 33 -19.01 -18.02 7.10
C VAL A 33 -17.67 -18.53 6.57
N PRO A 34 -16.97 -17.78 5.69
CA PRO A 34 -15.69 -18.23 5.15
C PRO A 34 -14.76 -18.57 6.31
N THR A 35 -14.36 -19.84 6.42
CA THR A 35 -13.41 -20.25 7.44
C THR A 35 -12.02 -19.81 7.00
N LEU A 36 -11.25 -19.23 7.93
CA LEU A 36 -9.87 -18.85 7.66
C LEU A 36 -9.06 -20.12 7.36
N GLN A 37 -8.58 -20.23 6.13
CA GLN A 37 -7.72 -21.34 5.71
C GLN A 37 -6.24 -20.98 5.94
N SER A 38 -5.41 -22.01 6.13
CA SER A 38 -3.97 -21.81 6.20
C SER A 38 -3.40 -21.45 4.84
N LEU A 39 -2.51 -20.45 4.79
CA LEU A 39 -1.72 -20.15 3.59
C LEU A 39 -0.46 -21.03 3.45
N ARG A 40 -0.22 -21.96 4.37
CA ARG A 40 0.97 -22.81 4.35
C ARG A 40 0.98 -23.67 3.09
N GLY A 41 2.06 -23.56 2.31
CA GLY A 41 2.26 -24.34 1.08
C GLY A 41 1.47 -23.82 -0.12
N LEU A 42 0.66 -22.76 0.04
CA LEU A 42 0.01 -22.11 -1.09
C LEU A 42 1.03 -21.23 -1.83
N LEU A 43 0.89 -21.19 -3.15
CA LEU A 43 1.60 -20.24 -3.99
C LEU A 43 0.63 -19.11 -4.34
N PRO A 44 1.10 -17.84 -4.38
CA PRO A 44 0.33 -16.76 -4.95
C PRO A 44 -0.06 -17.09 -6.40
N PRO A 45 -1.27 -16.71 -6.84
CA PRO A 45 -1.66 -16.90 -8.24
C PRO A 45 -0.73 -16.12 -9.16
N ASP A 46 -0.45 -16.67 -10.34
CA ASP A 46 0.33 -15.94 -11.33
C ASP A 46 -0.51 -14.81 -11.94
N PRO A 47 0.04 -13.59 -12.04
CA PRO A 47 -0.64 -12.50 -12.71
C PRO A 47 -0.97 -12.81 -14.17
N SER A 48 -2.17 -12.42 -14.58
CA SER A 48 -2.65 -12.47 -15.96
C SER A 48 -3.44 -11.21 -16.29
N GLY A 49 -3.62 -10.91 -17.58
CA GLY A 49 -4.28 -9.67 -17.95
C GLY A 49 -4.26 -9.36 -19.43
N THR A 50 -4.02 -8.08 -19.75
CA THR A 50 -4.02 -7.61 -21.13
C THR A 50 -2.81 -6.75 -21.48
N GLU A 51 -2.32 -6.91 -22.71
CA GLU A 51 -1.33 -6.08 -23.38
C GLU A 51 -1.95 -5.52 -24.67
N GLY A 52 -2.20 -4.21 -24.74
CA GLY A 52 -2.83 -3.60 -25.92
C GLY A 52 -4.18 -4.23 -26.30
N GLY A 53 -4.90 -4.83 -25.33
CA GLY A 53 -6.14 -5.57 -25.55
C GLY A 53 -5.97 -7.08 -25.81
N ARG A 54 -4.76 -7.56 -26.11
CA ARG A 54 -4.43 -8.98 -26.23
C ARG A 54 -4.35 -9.61 -24.84
N LYS A 55 -4.94 -10.80 -24.64
CA LYS A 55 -4.79 -11.55 -23.39
C LYS A 55 -3.34 -12.04 -23.22
N VAL A 56 -2.80 -11.90 -22.01
CA VAL A 56 -1.44 -12.31 -21.63
C VAL A 56 -1.41 -12.97 -20.27
N ASP A 57 -0.48 -13.91 -20.07
CA ASP A 57 -0.17 -14.51 -18.78
C ASP A 57 1.33 -14.28 -18.45
N LEU A 58 1.64 -13.88 -17.21
CA LEU A 58 3.00 -13.42 -16.85
C LEU A 58 4.08 -14.46 -17.17
N MET A 59 3.78 -15.73 -16.89
CA MET A 59 4.72 -16.84 -16.96
C MET A 59 4.90 -17.41 -18.36
N THR A 60 4.00 -17.09 -19.30
CA THR A 60 4.11 -17.54 -20.69
C THR A 60 4.60 -16.44 -21.61
N ASP A 61 4.21 -15.19 -21.36
CA ASP A 61 4.50 -14.06 -22.25
C ASP A 61 5.76 -13.28 -21.85
N TYR A 62 6.12 -13.23 -20.56
CA TYR A 62 7.19 -12.34 -20.08
C TYR A 62 8.30 -13.02 -19.28
N VAL A 63 8.00 -14.09 -18.54
CA VAL A 63 8.99 -14.76 -17.67
C VAL A 63 9.39 -16.12 -18.26
N LEU A 64 10.57 -16.16 -18.90
CA LEU A 64 11.11 -17.39 -19.50
C LEU A 64 11.47 -18.47 -18.45
N ASN A 65 12.02 -18.05 -17.31
CA ASN A 65 12.54 -18.95 -16.27
C ASN A 65 12.13 -18.46 -14.88
N ARG A 66 11.07 -19.07 -14.33
CA ARG A 66 10.56 -18.70 -12.99
C ARG A 66 11.62 -18.87 -11.89
N PRO A 67 12.35 -20.00 -11.76
CA PRO A 67 13.41 -20.12 -10.77
C PRO A 67 14.43 -18.96 -10.81
N ALA A 68 14.87 -18.56 -12.00
CA ALA A 68 15.80 -17.44 -12.17
C ALA A 68 15.16 -16.11 -11.76
N ALA A 69 13.90 -15.85 -12.14
CA ALA A 69 13.18 -14.64 -11.73
C ALA A 69 13.01 -14.53 -10.21
N VAL A 70 12.73 -15.66 -9.54
CA VAL A 70 12.65 -15.70 -8.07
C VAL A 70 14.02 -15.42 -7.42
N LEU A 71 15.10 -15.97 -7.96
CA LEU A 71 16.45 -15.69 -7.47
C LEU A 71 16.85 -14.23 -7.69
N LEU A 72 16.53 -13.67 -8.86
CA LEU A 72 16.76 -12.26 -9.17
C LEU A 72 16.00 -11.36 -8.18
N GLY A 73 14.71 -11.62 -7.94
CA GLY A 73 13.93 -10.86 -6.96
C GLY A 73 14.52 -10.91 -5.55
N LYS A 74 15.03 -12.08 -5.13
CA LYS A 74 15.74 -12.21 -3.84
C LYS A 74 17.03 -11.39 -3.80
N ALA A 75 17.81 -11.35 -4.88
CA ALA A 75 19.02 -10.55 -4.96
C ALA A 75 18.70 -9.05 -4.90
N LEU A 76 17.80 -8.57 -5.76
CA LEU A 76 17.41 -7.16 -5.83
C LEU A 76 16.82 -6.63 -4.52
N PHE A 77 16.15 -7.48 -3.73
CA PHE A 77 15.60 -7.09 -2.44
C PHE A 77 16.67 -6.60 -1.45
N TRP A 78 17.90 -7.11 -1.55
CA TRP A 78 19.02 -6.76 -0.69
C TRP A 78 20.05 -5.85 -1.38
N ASP A 79 19.83 -5.51 -2.64
CA ASP A 79 20.82 -4.79 -3.44
C ASP A 79 20.72 -3.27 -3.22
N MET A 80 21.77 -2.70 -2.61
CA MET A 80 21.85 -1.26 -2.33
C MET A 80 22.10 -0.42 -3.58
N GLU A 81 22.49 -1.04 -4.71
CA GLU A 81 22.64 -0.35 -5.99
C GLU A 81 21.26 0.03 -6.59
N ILE A 82 20.18 -0.60 -6.12
CA ILE A 82 18.80 -0.21 -6.47
C ILE A 82 18.48 1.17 -5.91
N GLY A 83 18.97 1.47 -4.70
CA GLY A 83 19.01 2.83 -4.16
C GLY A 83 20.13 3.66 -4.78
N SER A 84 20.09 4.97 -4.57
CA SER A 84 21.11 5.88 -5.09
C SER A 84 22.16 6.32 -4.06
N ASP A 85 21.96 6.00 -2.77
CA ASP A 85 22.88 6.36 -1.68
C ASP A 85 23.90 5.25 -1.36
N GLY A 86 23.88 4.15 -2.13
CA GLY A 86 24.74 2.98 -1.92
C GLY A 86 24.59 2.30 -0.55
N SER A 87 23.52 2.63 0.18
CA SER A 87 23.30 2.18 1.56
C SER A 87 21.87 1.66 1.82
N THR A 88 20.93 1.99 0.94
CA THR A 88 19.50 1.71 1.13
C THR A 88 19.01 0.71 0.08
N ALA A 89 18.52 -0.43 0.54
CA ALA A 89 17.82 -1.45 -0.24
C ALA A 89 16.40 -1.66 0.33
N CYS A 90 15.57 -2.47 -0.32
CA CYS A 90 14.27 -2.87 0.24
C CYS A 90 14.44 -3.48 1.64
N ALA A 91 15.43 -4.36 1.80
CA ALA A 91 15.73 -5.02 3.05
C ALA A 91 16.12 -4.04 4.18
N SER A 92 16.68 -2.86 3.89
CA SER A 92 17.07 -1.88 4.92
C SER A 92 15.89 -1.46 5.82
N CYS A 93 14.67 -1.47 5.28
CA CYS A 93 13.44 -1.21 6.03
C CYS A 93 12.67 -2.50 6.38
N HIS A 94 12.94 -3.63 5.74
CA HIS A 94 12.11 -4.84 5.84
C HIS A 94 12.85 -6.06 6.45
N PHE A 95 14.03 -5.87 7.06
CA PHE A 95 14.89 -7.00 7.48
C PHE A 95 14.37 -7.80 8.68
N HIS A 96 13.56 -7.22 9.56
CA HIS A 96 13.09 -7.90 10.78
C HIS A 96 11.59 -8.16 10.71
N ALA A 97 11.20 -9.44 10.61
CA ALA A 97 9.82 -9.85 10.38
C ALA A 97 9.14 -9.15 9.18
N GLY A 98 9.95 -8.68 8.22
CA GLY A 98 9.47 -7.96 7.06
C GLY A 98 9.15 -6.48 7.28
N ALA A 99 9.41 -5.89 8.45
CA ALA A 99 9.00 -4.53 8.80
C ALA A 99 10.14 -3.71 9.42
N ASP A 100 9.93 -2.40 9.52
CA ASP A 100 10.96 -1.48 10.01
C ASP A 100 10.80 -1.20 11.49
N HIS A 101 11.76 -1.68 12.29
CA HIS A 101 11.82 -1.44 13.73
C HIS A 101 12.93 -0.46 14.13
N ARG A 102 13.58 0.21 13.16
CA ARG A 102 14.59 1.22 13.45
C ARG A 102 13.91 2.39 14.18
N THR A 103 14.58 2.92 15.20
CA THR A 103 13.96 3.90 16.10
C THR A 103 14.35 5.35 15.84
N THR A 104 15.16 5.61 14.82
CA THR A 104 15.71 6.94 14.52
C THR A 104 15.07 7.50 13.25
N ASN A 105 14.68 8.79 13.25
CA ASN A 105 14.04 9.46 12.11
C ASN A 105 12.72 8.81 11.65
N GLN A 106 11.83 8.58 12.60
CA GLN A 106 10.54 7.91 12.39
C GLN A 106 9.36 8.87 12.19
N ILE A 107 9.51 10.17 12.45
CA ILE A 107 8.39 11.12 12.38
C ILE A 107 8.45 11.86 11.04
N ASN A 108 7.34 11.87 10.31
CA ASN A 108 7.11 12.71 9.14
C ASN A 108 6.04 13.76 9.48
N PRO A 109 6.26 15.07 9.20
CA PRO A 109 5.40 16.17 9.64
C PRO A 109 4.11 16.32 8.80
N GLY A 110 3.53 15.20 8.37
CA GLY A 110 2.33 15.23 7.54
C GLY A 110 2.57 15.88 6.18
N GLN A 111 3.65 15.55 5.47
CA GLN A 111 3.99 16.16 4.17
C GLN A 111 2.88 16.02 3.10
N ALA A 112 1.89 15.15 3.31
CA ALA A 112 0.70 15.00 2.47
C ALA A 112 -0.42 16.01 2.79
N ASN A 113 -0.22 16.92 3.74
CA ASN A 113 -1.18 17.97 4.08
C ASN A 113 -1.39 18.90 2.88
N THR A 114 -2.65 19.19 2.53
CA THR A 114 -2.99 20.06 1.39
C THR A 114 -2.65 21.53 1.63
N ASN A 115 -2.39 21.92 2.88
CA ASN A 115 -1.90 23.23 3.24
C ASN A 115 -0.36 23.21 3.32
N ALA A 116 0.28 23.81 2.31
CA ALA A 116 1.74 23.84 2.19
C ALA A 116 2.44 24.60 3.33
N ASN A 117 1.74 25.48 4.04
CA ASN A 117 2.32 26.24 5.16
C ASN A 117 2.51 25.38 6.41
N VAL A 118 1.94 24.18 6.44
CA VAL A 118 1.94 23.30 7.62
C VAL A 118 2.53 21.93 7.38
N SER A 119 2.68 21.51 6.12
CA SER A 119 3.23 20.20 5.72
C SER A 119 4.69 19.98 6.13
N SER A 120 5.32 20.95 6.78
CA SER A 120 6.69 20.95 7.30
C SER A 120 6.77 21.08 8.83
N ILE A 121 5.64 21.21 9.52
CA ILE A 121 5.57 21.48 10.96
C ILE A 121 5.34 20.16 11.70
N PHE A 122 6.29 19.79 12.55
CA PHE A 122 6.13 18.62 13.42
C PHE A 122 5.12 18.84 14.55
N ASN A 123 4.41 17.77 14.87
CA ASN A 123 3.38 17.63 15.90
C ASN A 123 2.17 18.55 15.72
N LYS A 124 1.90 19.07 14.52
CA LYS A 124 0.82 20.04 14.35
C LYS A 124 -0.54 19.41 14.75
N PRO A 125 -1.37 20.11 15.55
CA PRO A 125 -2.71 19.65 15.88
C PRO A 125 -3.62 19.58 14.66
N PHE A 126 -4.33 18.45 14.50
CA PHE A 126 -5.22 18.23 13.34
C PHE A 126 -6.38 19.24 13.26
N THR A 127 -6.86 19.75 14.40
CA THR A 127 -8.01 20.68 14.47
C THR A 127 -7.63 22.15 14.25
N ALA A 128 -6.35 22.47 14.07
CA ALA A 128 -5.91 23.84 13.85
C ALA A 128 -6.07 24.23 12.36
N SER A 129 -7.23 24.78 12.01
CA SER A 129 -7.51 25.37 10.69
C SER A 129 -6.61 26.57 10.40
N ASP A 130 -6.27 27.34 11.43
CA ASP A 130 -5.38 28.49 11.39
C ASP A 130 -4.19 28.25 12.32
N ILE A 131 -2.97 28.48 11.82
CA ILE A 131 -1.76 28.46 12.66
C ILE A 131 -1.69 29.84 13.33
N PRO A 132 -1.80 29.99 14.66
CA PRO A 132 -1.29 31.17 15.31
C PRO A 132 0.22 31.17 15.05
N GLY A 133 0.75 32.25 14.44
CA GLY A 133 2.18 32.38 14.17
C GLY A 133 3.00 31.96 15.40
N ASP A 134 4.00 31.12 15.17
CA ASP A 134 4.93 30.59 16.18
C ASP A 134 4.30 30.16 17.50
N VAL A 135 3.47 29.10 17.49
CA VAL A 135 3.19 28.38 18.75
C VAL A 135 4.49 27.65 19.15
N PRO A 136 5.18 28.04 20.24
CA PRO A 136 6.59 27.71 20.42
C PRO A 136 6.92 26.22 20.57
N THR A 137 5.94 25.35 20.88
CA THR A 137 6.16 23.90 20.87
C THR A 137 4.84 23.15 20.70
N TYR A 138 4.52 22.74 19.49
CA TYR A 138 3.68 21.55 19.36
C TYR A 138 4.47 20.35 19.86
N THR A 139 3.82 19.52 20.68
CA THR A 139 4.47 18.38 21.32
C THR A 139 3.77 17.09 20.94
N THR A 140 4.50 15.99 21.04
CA THR A 140 3.91 14.67 21.02
C THR A 140 2.92 14.52 22.17
N LYS A 141 2.09 13.47 22.15
CA LYS A 141 1.14 13.20 23.24
C LYS A 141 1.80 13.08 24.61
N SER A 142 3.08 12.67 24.68
CA SER A 142 3.83 12.62 25.94
C SER A 142 4.47 13.96 26.35
N GLY A 143 4.23 15.06 25.64
CA GLY A 143 4.92 16.34 25.83
C GLY A 143 6.35 16.38 25.26
N GLY A 144 6.72 15.43 24.39
CA GLY A 144 8.03 15.40 23.73
C GLY A 144 8.11 16.40 22.58
N LYS A 145 9.32 16.84 22.22
CA LYS A 145 9.54 17.77 21.09
C LYS A 145 9.18 17.16 19.73
N GLY A 146 9.18 15.82 19.60
CA GLY A 146 9.01 15.15 18.31
C GLY A 146 10.12 15.50 17.31
N GLY A 147 9.83 15.34 16.01
CA GLY A 147 10.74 15.69 14.93
C GLY A 147 11.88 14.69 14.67
N PRO A 148 12.92 15.12 13.92
CA PRO A 148 14.02 14.25 13.52
C PRO A 148 14.82 13.76 14.73
N ASN A 149 15.32 12.52 14.66
CA ASN A 149 16.01 11.80 15.74
C ASN A 149 15.24 11.65 17.08
N TYR A 150 13.99 12.10 17.19
CA TYR A 150 13.21 11.89 18.40
C TYR A 150 12.90 10.40 18.60
N GLN A 151 13.22 9.90 19.79
CA GLN A 151 12.95 8.53 20.19
C GLN A 151 11.51 8.42 20.72
N LEU A 152 10.63 7.81 19.93
CA LEU A 152 9.23 7.59 20.28
C LEU A 152 9.09 6.80 21.59
N LYS A 153 8.10 7.20 22.40
CA LYS A 153 7.71 6.56 23.66
C LYS A 153 6.34 5.93 23.51
N LYS A 154 6.04 4.92 24.32
CA LYS A 154 4.71 4.31 24.36
C LYS A 154 3.60 5.33 24.64
N SER A 155 3.88 6.35 25.45
CA SER A 155 2.92 7.42 25.80
C SER A 155 2.65 8.42 24.66
N ASP A 156 3.47 8.41 23.60
CA ASP A 156 3.23 9.21 22.39
C ASP A 156 2.06 8.68 21.56
N PHE A 157 1.62 7.44 21.83
CA PHE A 157 0.52 6.79 21.13
C PHE A 157 -0.79 6.77 21.95
N PRO A 158 -1.96 6.69 21.28
CA PRO A 158 -2.12 6.80 19.81
C PRO A 158 -1.98 8.25 19.33
N THR A 159 -1.72 8.44 18.03
CA THR A 159 -1.56 9.77 17.41
C THR A 159 -2.88 10.51 17.19
N HIS A 160 -4.01 9.83 17.42
CA HIS A 160 -5.37 10.37 17.39
C HIS A 160 -6.18 9.75 18.54
N VAL A 161 -6.73 10.58 19.42
CA VAL A 161 -7.46 10.19 20.63
C VAL A 161 -8.81 10.90 20.65
N LEU A 162 -9.88 10.13 20.74
CA LEU A 162 -11.24 10.61 20.95
C LEU A 162 -11.63 10.47 22.43
N ALA A 163 -12.51 11.34 22.91
CA ALA A 163 -13.06 11.28 24.26
C ALA A 163 -13.86 9.99 24.48
N ASN A 164 -14.58 9.54 23.45
CA ASN A 164 -15.17 8.21 23.38
C ASN A 164 -14.63 7.47 22.14
N PRO A 165 -13.78 6.44 22.29
CA PRO A 165 -13.19 5.73 21.16
C PRO A 165 -14.22 4.95 20.32
N LEU A 166 -15.45 4.75 20.81
CA LEU A 166 -16.53 4.09 20.08
C LEU A 166 -17.44 5.07 19.33
N ASP A 167 -17.30 6.37 19.57
CA ASP A 167 -18.05 7.41 18.87
C ASP A 167 -17.11 8.33 18.09
N ARG A 168 -17.13 8.16 16.77
CA ARG A 168 -16.33 8.95 15.82
C ARG A 168 -16.62 10.45 15.84
N ASN A 169 -17.74 10.88 16.45
CA ASN A 169 -18.14 12.28 16.57
C ASN A 169 -17.80 12.88 17.94
N SER A 170 -17.25 12.09 18.86
CA SER A 170 -16.87 12.60 20.17
C SER A 170 -15.68 13.56 20.10
N ALA A 171 -15.50 14.36 21.15
CA ALA A 171 -14.45 15.38 21.18
C ALA A 171 -13.06 14.76 20.98
N ILE A 172 -12.22 15.42 20.18
CA ILE A 172 -10.81 15.02 19.99
C ILE A 172 -10.03 15.49 21.22
N LEU A 173 -9.42 14.57 21.95
CA LEU A 173 -8.57 14.87 23.11
C LEU A 173 -7.11 15.14 22.71
N PHE A 174 -6.65 14.49 21.65
CA PHE A 174 -5.32 14.69 21.07
C PHE A 174 -5.35 14.26 19.61
N SER A 175 -4.74 15.01 18.72
CA SER A 175 -4.48 14.57 17.36
C SER A 175 -3.30 15.33 16.80
N THR A 176 -2.39 14.63 16.14
CA THR A 176 -1.34 15.23 15.30
C THR A 176 -1.56 14.84 13.84
N ASP A 177 -1.12 15.67 12.90
CA ASP A 177 -1.04 15.30 11.48
C ASP A 177 0.28 14.56 11.14
N ASP A 178 1.22 14.48 12.09
CA ASP A 178 2.41 13.66 11.96
C ASP A 178 2.07 12.19 11.72
N VAL A 179 2.83 11.57 10.82
CA VAL A 179 2.77 10.14 10.56
C VAL A 179 4.06 9.46 10.99
N ILE A 180 3.93 8.23 11.51
CA ILE A 180 5.08 7.42 11.91
C ILE A 180 5.53 6.58 10.72
N GLY A 181 6.69 6.96 10.20
CA GLY A 181 7.37 6.45 9.02
C GLY A 181 8.48 5.45 9.30
N SER A 182 9.15 5.10 8.22
CA SER A 182 10.46 4.47 8.19
C SER A 182 11.54 5.52 7.97
N GLN A 183 12.76 5.26 8.44
CA GLN A 183 13.89 6.10 8.09
C GLN A 183 14.20 5.98 6.60
N GLY A 184 14.18 7.11 5.90
CA GLY A 184 14.46 7.24 4.48
C GLY A 184 15.91 7.61 4.16
N VAL A 185 16.09 8.27 3.02
CA VAL A 185 17.38 8.80 2.56
C VAL A 185 17.55 10.28 2.90
N PHE A 186 18.77 10.80 2.73
CA PHE A 186 19.02 12.24 2.82
C PHE A 186 18.48 12.95 1.58
N ASP A 187 18.11 14.22 1.72
CA ASP A 187 17.68 15.02 0.57
C ASP A 187 18.85 15.27 -0.39
N ALA A 188 18.68 14.87 -1.64
CA ALA A 188 19.69 14.98 -2.66
C ALA A 188 19.05 14.97 -4.05
N ASN A 189 19.70 15.63 -5.02
CA ASN A 189 19.27 15.63 -6.41
C ASN A 189 20.14 14.69 -7.24
N PHE A 190 19.50 13.89 -8.08
CA PHE A 190 20.17 13.03 -9.04
C PHE A 190 20.81 13.87 -10.14
N VAL A 191 22.08 13.58 -10.42
CA VAL A 191 22.81 14.11 -11.55
C VAL A 191 22.97 12.98 -12.55
N LYS A 192 22.29 13.09 -13.69
CA LYS A 192 22.38 12.10 -14.75
C LYS A 192 23.86 11.96 -15.15
N PRO A 193 24.46 10.77 -14.95
CA PRO A 193 25.88 10.63 -15.16
C PRO A 193 26.19 10.61 -16.66
N HIS A 194 27.40 11.02 -17.05
CA HIS A 194 27.91 10.83 -18.41
C HIS A 194 28.21 9.35 -18.72
N GLN A 195 28.31 8.51 -17.67
CA GLN A 195 28.50 7.06 -17.75
C GLN A 195 27.46 6.38 -16.86
N ALA A 196 26.69 5.43 -17.40
CA ALA A 196 25.55 4.85 -16.71
C ALA A 196 25.89 4.03 -15.45
N ARG A 197 27.15 3.65 -15.27
CA ARG A 197 27.58 2.72 -14.22
C ARG A 197 27.44 3.27 -12.79
N PHE A 198 27.40 4.59 -12.59
CA PHE A 198 27.37 5.19 -11.26
C PHE A 198 26.26 6.23 -11.13
N ASP A 199 25.44 6.11 -10.08
CA ASP A 199 24.59 7.23 -9.69
C ASP A 199 25.47 8.34 -9.07
N LYS A 200 25.16 9.58 -9.44
CA LYS A 200 25.74 10.76 -8.79
C LYS A 200 24.62 11.55 -8.15
N CYS A 201 24.76 11.84 -6.87
CA CYS A 201 23.81 12.63 -6.11
C CYS A 201 24.48 13.87 -5.52
N VAL A 202 23.79 15.00 -5.57
CA VAL A 202 24.20 16.24 -4.92
C VAL A 202 23.27 16.49 -3.75
N GLN A 203 23.81 16.40 -2.54
CA GLN A 203 23.08 16.67 -1.30
C GLN A 203 22.46 18.08 -1.33
N GLN A 204 21.22 18.19 -0.87
CA GLN A 204 20.50 19.45 -0.77
C GLN A 204 20.37 19.84 0.71
N PRO A 205 20.41 21.14 1.06
CA PRO A 205 20.02 21.58 2.40
C PRO A 205 18.57 21.16 2.68
N ASP A 206 18.31 20.46 3.79
CA ASP A 206 16.96 20.07 4.19
C ASP A 206 16.48 20.96 5.36
N GLY A 207 15.48 21.80 5.09
CA GLY A 207 14.92 22.71 6.08
C GLY A 207 14.09 22.02 7.17
N ILE A 208 13.66 20.78 6.95
CA ILE A 208 12.76 20.02 7.82
C ILE A 208 13.54 18.96 8.60
N PHE A 209 14.31 18.15 7.88
CA PHE A 209 15.05 17.02 8.45
C PHE A 209 16.49 17.42 8.77
N GLN A 210 16.65 18.21 9.84
CA GLN A 210 17.94 18.66 10.33
C GLN A 210 17.99 18.70 11.87
N VAL A 211 19.18 18.48 12.43
CA VAL A 211 19.47 18.63 13.86
C VAL A 211 20.69 19.52 14.01
N GLY A 212 20.52 20.70 14.65
CA GLY A 212 21.61 21.66 14.81
C GLY A 212 22.16 22.20 13.48
N GLY A 213 21.31 22.33 12.45
CA GLY A 213 21.71 22.76 11.11
C GLY A 213 22.40 21.68 10.26
N ILE A 214 22.49 20.44 10.77
CA ILE A 214 23.05 19.31 10.05
C ILE A 214 21.91 18.45 9.53
N ASN A 215 21.89 18.18 8.23
CA ASN A 215 20.93 17.27 7.62
C ASN A 215 20.94 15.91 8.31
N VAL A 216 19.76 15.34 8.50
CA VAL A 216 19.55 13.94 8.89
C VAL A 216 18.70 13.25 7.84
N ARG A 217 18.63 11.91 7.91
CA ARG A 217 17.78 11.14 7.00
C ARG A 217 16.33 11.56 7.15
N ARG A 218 15.61 11.65 6.03
CA ARG A 218 14.17 11.94 6.01
C ARG A 218 13.38 10.79 6.64
N SER A 219 12.08 11.03 6.87
CA SER A 219 11.14 9.99 7.28
C SER A 219 10.07 9.80 6.22
N THR A 220 9.74 8.55 5.89
CA THR A 220 8.70 8.22 4.92
C THR A 220 7.31 8.55 5.48
N GLY A 221 6.30 8.68 4.61
CA GLY A 221 4.91 8.90 5.05
C GLY A 221 4.22 7.68 5.66
N ARG A 222 4.92 6.54 5.81
CA ARG A 222 4.37 5.28 6.31
C ARG A 222 5.51 4.36 6.77
N ASN A 223 5.39 3.77 7.96
CA ASN A 223 6.29 2.70 8.38
C ASN A 223 6.16 1.49 7.43
N ALA A 224 7.31 0.92 7.04
CA ALA A 224 7.38 -0.17 6.09
C ALA A 224 6.60 -1.41 6.61
N PRO A 225 5.51 -1.83 5.94
CA PRO A 225 4.70 -2.95 6.40
C PRO A 225 5.42 -4.28 6.19
N THR A 226 4.95 -5.34 6.86
CA THR A 226 5.52 -6.68 6.67
C THR A 226 5.44 -7.15 5.21
N VAL A 227 6.52 -7.74 4.70
CA VAL A 227 6.54 -8.42 3.40
C VAL A 227 5.99 -9.85 3.47
N ILE A 228 5.76 -10.38 4.67
CA ILE A 228 5.24 -11.73 4.86
C ILE A 228 3.81 -11.80 4.33
N ASN A 229 3.54 -12.77 3.45
CA ASN A 229 2.27 -12.96 2.76
C ASN A 229 1.81 -11.77 1.87
N ALA A 230 2.64 -10.75 1.65
CA ALA A 230 2.26 -9.56 0.88
C ALA A 230 1.85 -9.88 -0.57
N ALA A 231 2.35 -10.98 -1.13
CA ALA A 231 1.97 -11.46 -2.45
C ALA A 231 0.52 -11.98 -2.54
N PHE A 232 -0.13 -12.28 -1.42
CA PHE A 232 -1.55 -12.67 -1.37
C PHE A 232 -2.50 -11.49 -1.22
N ASN A 233 -1.98 -10.27 -1.01
CA ASN A 233 -2.82 -9.10 -0.85
C ASN A 233 -3.39 -8.67 -2.21
N VAL A 234 -4.71 -8.48 -2.26
CA VAL A 234 -5.37 -7.83 -3.43
C VAL A 234 -4.93 -6.37 -3.55
N ARG A 235 -4.74 -5.66 -2.43
CA ARG A 235 -4.20 -4.29 -2.39
C ARG A 235 -3.26 -4.15 -1.20
N ASN A 236 -2.05 -3.66 -1.44
CA ASN A 236 -1.12 -3.40 -0.34
C ASN A 236 -1.36 -2.02 0.29
N PHE A 237 -1.71 -1.00 -0.51
CA PHE A 237 -1.95 0.36 0.01
C PHE A 237 -3.35 0.88 -0.31
N TRP A 238 -3.91 1.60 0.66
CA TRP A 238 -5.25 2.19 0.55
C TRP A 238 -5.24 3.60 -0.04
N ASP A 239 -4.06 4.21 -0.17
CA ASP A 239 -3.84 5.52 -0.81
C ASP A 239 -3.87 5.46 -2.35
N GLY A 240 -4.11 4.28 -2.92
CA GLY A 240 -4.21 4.06 -4.37
C GLY A 240 -2.92 3.63 -5.05
N ARG A 241 -1.76 3.72 -4.38
CA ARG A 241 -0.51 3.06 -4.80
C ARG A 241 -0.61 1.54 -4.58
N ALA A 242 0.38 0.80 -5.08
CA ALA A 242 0.42 -0.67 -5.00
C ALA A 242 -0.89 -1.31 -5.49
N ASN A 243 -1.39 -0.83 -6.63
CA ASN A 243 -2.67 -1.21 -7.19
C ASN A 243 -2.71 -2.69 -7.59
N ASN A 244 -3.87 -3.36 -7.43
CA ASN A 244 -4.05 -4.76 -7.84
C ASN A 244 -3.72 -5.00 -9.31
N VAL A 245 -3.95 -3.99 -10.16
CA VAL A 245 -3.61 -4.05 -11.58
C VAL A 245 -2.26 -3.39 -11.79
N PHE A 246 -1.23 -4.19 -12.07
CA PHE A 246 0.10 -3.68 -12.42
C PHE A 246 0.16 -3.30 -13.90
N ASN A 247 0.70 -2.12 -14.16
CA ASN A 247 0.76 -1.53 -15.50
C ASN A 247 2.16 -1.55 -16.14
N GLY A 248 3.13 -2.22 -15.50
CA GLY A 248 4.50 -2.33 -15.99
C GLY A 248 5.39 -1.10 -15.75
N PHE A 249 4.85 -0.01 -15.20
CA PHE A 249 5.53 1.29 -15.16
C PHE A 249 5.45 2.02 -13.82
N SER A 250 4.28 2.03 -13.17
CA SER A 250 3.99 2.87 -12.00
C SER A 250 3.24 2.07 -10.91
N PRO A 251 3.20 2.56 -9.67
CA PRO A 251 2.44 1.92 -8.60
C PRO A 251 0.91 2.13 -8.69
N PHE A 252 0.42 2.96 -9.62
CA PHE A 252 -0.98 3.44 -9.63
C PHE A 252 -1.94 2.61 -10.49
N GLY A 253 -1.42 1.63 -11.24
CA GLY A 253 -2.22 0.79 -12.13
C GLY A 253 -2.96 1.60 -13.19
N ASN A 254 -4.23 1.30 -13.43
CA ASN A 254 -5.04 1.96 -14.48
C ASN A 254 -5.29 3.46 -14.25
N ARG A 255 -4.93 4.01 -13.08
CA ARG A 255 -5.07 5.44 -12.78
C ARG A 255 -3.96 6.28 -13.41
N ASP A 256 -2.89 5.66 -13.88
CA ASP A 256 -1.83 6.34 -14.62
C ASP A 256 -2.20 6.36 -16.12
N PRO A 257 -2.56 7.53 -16.69
CA PRO A 257 -2.92 7.66 -18.11
C PRO A 257 -1.71 7.54 -19.05
N ASP A 258 -0.49 7.59 -18.53
CA ASP A 258 0.74 7.58 -19.32
C ASP A 258 1.49 6.24 -19.22
N ALA A 259 1.13 5.37 -18.28
CA ALA A 259 1.79 4.08 -18.10
C ALA A 259 1.73 3.17 -19.34
N GLY A 260 2.83 2.51 -19.66
CA GLY A 260 2.85 1.48 -20.70
C GLY A 260 4.23 0.85 -20.81
N ILE A 261 4.26 -0.33 -21.42
CA ILE A 261 5.50 -1.03 -21.76
C ILE A 261 5.83 -0.79 -23.23
N PHE A 262 7.10 -0.95 -23.59
CA PHE A 262 7.56 -0.90 -24.97
C PHE A 262 7.72 -2.32 -25.50
N VAL A 263 7.02 -2.63 -26.59
CA VAL A 263 7.03 -3.95 -27.24
C VAL A 263 7.50 -3.79 -28.68
N THR A 264 8.46 -4.62 -29.08
CA THR A 264 8.96 -4.73 -30.45
C THR A 264 8.29 -5.89 -31.17
N SER A 265 7.86 -5.69 -32.41
CA SER A 265 7.53 -6.83 -33.28
C SER A 265 8.81 -7.38 -33.90
N ASP A 266 8.92 -8.71 -34.02
CA ASP A 266 10.11 -9.43 -34.50
C ASP A 266 10.63 -8.97 -35.87
N ARG A 267 9.82 -8.22 -36.64
CA ARG A 267 10.14 -7.80 -38.01
C ARG A 267 10.48 -6.31 -38.17
N SER A 268 10.10 -5.44 -37.23
CA SER A 268 10.21 -3.99 -37.42
C SER A 268 11.41 -3.36 -36.71
N GLY A 269 11.94 -3.98 -35.64
CA GLY A 269 12.97 -3.39 -34.77
C GLY A 269 12.54 -2.12 -34.01
N VAL A 270 11.41 -1.51 -34.38
CA VAL A 270 10.81 -0.34 -33.73
C VAL A 270 9.93 -0.78 -32.57
N ALA A 271 10.22 -0.28 -31.38
CA ALA A 271 9.41 -0.50 -30.20
C ALA A 271 8.17 0.41 -30.21
N THR A 272 7.03 -0.15 -29.84
CA THR A 272 5.75 0.56 -29.72
C THR A 272 5.29 0.54 -28.27
N LYS A 273 4.74 1.67 -27.79
CA LYS A 273 4.22 1.75 -26.42
C LYS A 273 2.81 1.17 -26.37
N VAL A 274 2.61 0.17 -25.53
CA VAL A 274 1.32 -0.51 -25.32
C VAL A 274 0.93 -0.51 -23.86
N ARG A 275 -0.38 -0.52 -23.60
CA ARG A 275 -0.91 -0.61 -22.23
C ARG A 275 -0.81 -2.03 -21.72
N LEU A 276 -0.19 -2.21 -20.55
CA LEU A 276 -0.20 -3.45 -19.79
C LEU A 276 -1.18 -3.31 -18.62
N ALA A 277 -1.92 -4.37 -18.32
CA ALA A 277 -2.79 -4.45 -17.15
C ALA A 277 -2.82 -5.88 -16.62
N LEU A 278 -1.85 -6.24 -15.78
CA LEU A 278 -1.76 -7.54 -15.09
C LEU A 278 -2.53 -7.47 -13.78
N LYS A 279 -3.55 -8.33 -13.60
CA LYS A 279 -4.33 -8.44 -12.37
C LYS A 279 -3.58 -9.24 -11.30
N ASP A 280 -4.01 -9.07 -10.05
CA ASP A 280 -3.48 -9.77 -8.88
C ASP A 280 -1.97 -9.55 -8.69
N ALA A 281 -1.53 -8.34 -9.07
CA ALA A 281 -0.13 -7.94 -9.14
C ALA A 281 0.18 -6.74 -8.22
N SER A 282 -0.52 -6.63 -7.09
CA SER A 282 -0.35 -5.52 -6.14
C SER A 282 1.08 -5.38 -5.60
N ALA A 283 1.79 -6.50 -5.43
CA ALA A 283 3.20 -6.51 -5.03
C ALA A 283 4.12 -5.99 -6.14
N ALA A 284 3.84 -6.30 -7.41
CA ALA A 284 4.60 -5.75 -8.54
C ALA A 284 4.39 -4.24 -8.66
N SER A 285 3.15 -3.77 -8.52
CA SER A 285 2.85 -2.34 -8.42
C SER A 285 3.58 -1.67 -7.26
N GLN A 286 3.67 -2.31 -6.10
CA GLN A 286 4.42 -1.77 -4.97
C GLN A 286 5.91 -1.67 -5.27
N ALA A 287 6.51 -2.70 -5.88
CA ALA A 287 7.94 -2.81 -6.08
C ALA A 287 8.55 -1.71 -6.97
N VAL A 288 7.77 -1.11 -7.87
CA VAL A 288 8.27 -0.05 -8.78
C VAL A 288 8.20 1.36 -8.20
N GLY A 289 7.63 1.55 -7.01
CA GLY A 289 7.50 2.86 -6.36
C GLY A 289 8.75 3.28 -5.59
N PRO A 290 9.12 2.56 -4.51
CA PRO A 290 10.20 2.97 -3.60
C PRO A 290 11.55 3.20 -4.26
N PRO A 291 12.02 2.38 -5.25
CA PRO A 291 13.33 2.57 -5.85
C PRO A 291 13.55 3.96 -6.47
N GLY A 292 12.52 4.61 -7.01
CA GLY A 292 12.61 5.97 -7.58
C GLY A 292 12.19 7.09 -6.62
N SER A 293 11.80 6.75 -5.39
CA SER A 293 11.25 7.70 -4.43
C SER A 293 12.37 8.54 -3.77
N PRO A 294 12.28 9.89 -3.81
CA PRO A 294 13.29 10.79 -3.23
C PRO A 294 13.37 10.75 -1.70
N VAL A 295 12.44 10.05 -1.06
CA VAL A 295 12.38 9.91 0.40
C VAL A 295 12.72 8.49 0.80
N GLU A 296 12.31 7.49 0.03
CA GLU A 296 12.49 6.08 0.42
C GLU A 296 13.87 5.53 0.05
N MET A 297 14.33 5.68 -1.20
CA MET A 297 15.54 4.98 -1.68
C MET A 297 16.42 5.75 -2.66
N SER A 298 15.93 6.84 -3.28
CA SER A 298 16.63 7.52 -4.37
C SER A 298 16.84 9.01 -4.10
N CYS A 299 17.72 9.62 -4.89
CA CYS A 299 17.84 11.06 -5.03
C CYS A 299 16.72 11.59 -5.93
N GLY A 300 16.27 12.81 -5.68
CA GLY A 300 15.27 13.53 -6.46
C GLY A 300 15.59 13.52 -7.96
N GLY A 301 14.61 13.09 -8.76
CA GLY A 301 14.69 13.07 -10.21
C GLY A 301 15.23 11.79 -10.84
N ARG A 302 15.67 10.79 -10.06
CA ARG A 302 16.08 9.48 -10.59
C ARG A 302 14.85 8.64 -10.98
N THR A 303 14.78 8.19 -12.22
CA THR A 303 13.65 7.37 -12.72
C THR A 303 13.95 5.88 -12.64
N PHE A 304 12.90 5.04 -12.62
CA PHE A 304 13.06 3.57 -12.67
C PHE A 304 13.85 3.10 -13.90
N ALA A 305 13.72 3.83 -15.03
CA ALA A 305 14.50 3.56 -16.24
C ALA A 305 15.99 3.88 -16.07
N ASP A 306 16.36 4.89 -15.28
CA ASP A 306 17.76 5.18 -14.96
C ASP A 306 18.37 4.05 -14.11
N ILE A 307 17.60 3.51 -13.15
CA ILE A 307 17.99 2.31 -12.38
C ILE A 307 18.25 1.14 -13.33
N GLY A 308 17.31 0.86 -14.23
CA GLY A 308 17.43 -0.21 -15.21
C GLY A 308 18.68 -0.08 -16.09
N ARG A 309 18.97 1.12 -16.60
CA ARG A 309 20.20 1.37 -17.38
C ARG A 309 21.45 1.12 -16.56
N ARG A 310 21.52 1.63 -15.32
CA ARG A 310 22.66 1.38 -14.44
C ARG A 310 22.90 -0.12 -14.20
N MET A 311 21.83 -0.87 -13.94
CA MET A 311 21.90 -2.31 -13.68
C MET A 311 22.30 -3.11 -14.91
N LEU A 312 21.73 -2.78 -16.07
CA LEU A 312 21.96 -3.52 -17.31
C LEU A 312 23.28 -3.14 -17.99
N ASP A 313 23.75 -1.91 -17.83
CA ASP A 313 25.06 -1.47 -18.36
C ASP A 313 26.26 -2.04 -17.56
N THR A 314 26.00 -2.90 -16.57
CA THR A 314 27.03 -3.75 -15.92
C THR A 314 27.18 -5.13 -16.56
N LEU A 315 26.31 -5.49 -17.51
CA LEU A 315 26.35 -6.73 -18.30
C LEU A 315 27.10 -6.50 -19.62
#